data_AF-A0A8X6IUN7-F1
#
_entry.id   AF-A0A8X6IUN7-F1
#
_cell.length_a   1.000
_cell.length_b   1.000
_cell.length_c   1.000
_cell.angle_alpha   90.00
_cell.angle_beta   90.00
_cell.angle_gamma   90.00
#
_symmetry.space_group_name_H-M   'P 1'
#
loop_
_entity.id
_entity.type
_entity.pdbx_description
1 polymer ?
#
loop_
_entity_poly.entity_id
_entity_poly.type
_entity_poly.pdbx_seq_one_letter_code
_entity_poly.pdbx_strand_id
1 'polypeptide(L)'
;MVALRGEIAALSKQVERLSRDRSRNRSRTRYGDENVTADSLSRIASIEMPNPINYDEIAKSQESDLELQNLINNPQGLQLKKIVMPNSAIPLFCDLSTGTARPYIPKKYRQRIFSQLQQFVSPR
;
A
#
# COMPACT_ATOMS: atom_id res chain seq x y z
N MET A 1 -29.07 34.04 -7.89
CA MET A 1 -28.45 33.04 -6.99
C MET A 1 -29.52 32.16 -6.32
N VAL A 2 -30.36 31.41 -7.05
CA VAL A 2 -31.32 30.45 -6.44
C VAL A 2 -31.59 29.20 -7.32
N ALA A 3 -30.65 28.78 -8.17
CA ALA A 3 -30.89 27.62 -9.06
C ALA A 3 -30.14 26.33 -8.68
N LEU A 4 -29.12 26.38 -7.82
CA LEU A 4 -28.24 25.22 -7.57
C LEU A 4 -28.59 24.39 -6.31
N ARG A 5 -29.62 24.78 -5.55
CA ARG A 5 -30.05 24.04 -4.34
C ARG A 5 -31.07 22.93 -4.61
N GLY A 6 -31.77 22.95 -5.74
CA GLY A 6 -32.78 21.94 -6.08
C GLY A 6 -32.20 20.61 -6.56
N GLU A 7 -31.10 20.65 -7.31
CA GLU A 7 -30.52 19.45 -7.96
C GLU A 7 -29.80 18.53 -6.96
N ILE A 8 -29.22 19.09 -5.90
CA ILE A 8 -28.54 18.31 -4.85
C ILE A 8 -29.55 17.47 -4.05
N ALA A 9 -30.76 18.00 -3.82
CA ALA A 9 -31.81 17.27 -3.12
C ALA A 9 -32.39 16.12 -3.97
N ALA A 10 -32.44 16.28 -5.30
CA ALA A 10 -32.90 15.25 -6.22
C ALA A 10 -31.89 14.09 -6.33
N LEU A 11 -30.58 14.40 -6.40
CA LEU A 11 -29.51 13.39 -6.43
C LEU A 11 -29.43 12.57 -5.14
N SER A 12 -29.63 13.21 -3.97
CA SER A 12 -29.63 12.51 -2.69
C SER A 12 -30.78 11.50 -2.57
N LYS A 13 -31.99 11.87 -3.03
CA LYS A 13 -33.13 10.95 -3.09
C LYS A 13 -32.92 9.79 -4.08
N GLN A 14 -32.15 10.00 -5.14
CA GLN A 14 -31.87 8.96 -6.14
C GLN A 14 -30.86 7.92 -5.63
N VAL A 15 -29.84 8.36 -4.89
CA VAL A 15 -28.86 7.49 -4.22
C VAL A 15 -29.53 6.64 -3.14
N GLU A 16 -30.48 7.21 -2.39
CA GLU A 16 -31.21 6.47 -1.35
C GLU A 16 -32.18 5.42 -1.92
N ARG A 17 -32.80 5.71 -3.08
CA ARG A 17 -33.64 4.73 -3.81
C ARG A 17 -32.82 3.59 -4.40
N LEU A 18 -31.65 3.86 -4.97
CA LEU A 18 -30.71 2.83 -5.45
C LEU A 18 -30.17 1.95 -4.31
N SER A 19 -30.11 2.49 -3.09
CA SER A 19 -29.69 1.75 -1.90
C SER A 19 -30.80 0.84 -1.35
N ARG A 20 -32.07 1.21 -1.51
CA ARG A 20 -33.22 0.38 -1.10
C ARG A 20 -33.53 -0.78 -2.06
N ASP A 21 -33.22 -0.66 -3.35
CA ASP A 21 -33.50 -1.72 -4.33
C ASP A 21 -32.57 -2.94 -4.23
N ARG A 22 -31.38 -2.79 -3.64
CA ARG A 22 -30.48 -3.95 -3.36
C ARG A 22 -31.03 -4.91 -2.30
N SER A 23 -32.05 -4.52 -1.54
CA SER A 23 -32.61 -5.35 -0.46
C SER A 23 -33.65 -6.38 -0.94
N ARG A 24 -34.16 -6.28 -2.18
CA ARG A 24 -35.24 -7.16 -2.66
C ARG A 24 -34.85 -8.29 -3.60
N ASN A 25 -33.59 -8.40 -4.03
CA ASN A 25 -33.16 -9.55 -4.83
C ASN A 25 -32.60 -10.70 -3.97
N ARG A 26 -33.39 -11.16 -2.99
CA ARG A 26 -33.23 -12.49 -2.40
C ARG A 26 -34.05 -13.47 -3.23
N SER A 27 -33.49 -14.04 -4.29
CA SER A 27 -33.97 -15.29 -4.87
C SER A 27 -32.90 -15.97 -5.72
N ARG A 28 -32.19 -16.90 -5.06
CA ARG A 28 -31.69 -18.17 -5.63
C ARG A 28 -30.57 -18.10 -6.69
N THR A 29 -29.33 -18.28 -6.23
CA THR A 29 -28.34 -19.21 -6.82
C THR A 29 -27.40 -19.62 -5.67
N ARG A 30 -27.66 -20.78 -5.05
CA ARG A 30 -26.86 -22.02 -5.09
C ARG A 30 -25.40 -21.85 -4.67
N TYR A 31 -25.04 -22.56 -3.59
CA TYR A 31 -23.75 -23.25 -3.34
C TYR A 31 -22.53 -22.58 -4.00
N GLY A 32 -21.71 -21.86 -3.28
CA GLY A 32 -20.82 -22.41 -2.26
C GLY A 32 -19.38 -22.21 -2.77
N ASP A 33 -18.48 -21.77 -1.89
CA ASP A 33 -17.02 -21.72 -2.12
C ASP A 33 -16.34 -20.44 -2.69
N GLU A 34 -16.94 -19.24 -2.62
CA GLU A 34 -16.23 -18.02 -3.07
C GLU A 34 -16.38 -16.79 -2.15
N ASN A 35 -16.43 -16.98 -0.83
CA ASN A 35 -16.37 -15.81 0.09
C ASN A 35 -15.47 -15.99 1.32
N VAL A 36 -14.65 -17.04 1.35
CA VAL A 36 -13.55 -17.13 2.34
C VAL A 36 -12.43 -16.16 1.98
N THR A 37 -12.23 -15.86 0.70
CA THR A 37 -11.12 -15.01 0.24
C THR A 37 -11.34 -13.53 0.47
N ALA A 38 -12.57 -13.01 0.37
CA ALA A 38 -12.83 -11.59 0.63
C ALA A 38 -12.68 -11.23 2.12
N ASP A 39 -13.18 -12.08 3.03
CA ASP A 39 -12.98 -11.90 4.48
C ASP A 39 -11.51 -12.11 4.88
N SER A 40 -10.80 -13.03 4.21
CA SER A 40 -9.38 -13.29 4.47
C SER A 40 -8.46 -12.19 3.93
N LEU A 41 -8.76 -11.61 2.76
CA LEU A 41 -8.03 -10.44 2.23
C LEU A 41 -8.33 -9.17 3.02
N SER A 42 -9.53 -9.04 3.60
CA SER A 42 -9.85 -7.95 4.53
C SER A 42 -9.03 -8.01 5.82
N ARG A 43 -8.53 -9.20 6.23
CA ARG A 43 -7.61 -9.33 7.38
C ARG A 43 -6.17 -8.94 7.05
N ILE A 44 -5.75 -9.04 5.78
CA ILE A 44 -4.40 -8.65 5.35
C ILE A 44 -4.27 -7.13 5.22
N ALA A 45 -5.38 -6.41 5.01
CA ALA A 45 -5.41 -4.95 4.93
C ALA A 45 -4.99 -4.24 6.24
N SER A 46 -4.98 -4.96 7.37
CA SER A 46 -4.64 -4.44 8.69
C SER A 46 -3.47 -5.19 9.33
N ILE A 47 -2.47 -5.60 8.55
CA ILE A 47 -1.17 -5.96 9.15
C ILE A 47 -0.51 -4.65 9.59
N GLU A 48 -0.95 -4.14 10.73
CA GLU A 48 -0.22 -3.10 11.47
C GLU A 48 1.10 -3.74 11.89
N MET A 49 2.18 -3.38 11.20
CA MET A 49 3.50 -3.76 11.68
C MET A 49 3.65 -3.17 13.09
N PRO A 50 3.88 -3.99 14.15
CA PRO A 50 3.91 -3.54 15.54
C PRO A 50 4.98 -2.46 15.78
N ASN A 51 5.92 -2.34 14.85
CA ASN A 51 6.86 -1.25 14.75
C ASN A 51 6.87 -0.77 13.29
N PRO A 52 6.12 0.30 12.94
CA PRO A 52 6.10 0.82 11.59
C PRO A 52 7.52 1.24 11.18
N ILE A 53 7.88 0.94 9.93
CA ILE A 53 9.16 1.35 9.36
C ILE A 53 9.13 2.88 9.22
N ASN A 54 10.06 3.56 9.89
CA ASN A 54 10.18 5.01 9.79
C ASN A 54 10.91 5.40 8.50
N TYR A 55 10.16 5.78 7.47
CA TYR A 55 10.71 6.14 6.17
C TYR A 55 11.58 7.40 6.21
N ASP A 56 11.32 8.35 7.11
CA ASP A 56 12.17 9.53 7.34
C ASP A 56 13.59 9.14 7.73
N GLU A 57 13.72 8.21 8.68
CA GLU A 57 15.02 7.75 9.17
C GLU A 57 15.79 6.99 8.09
N ILE A 58 15.08 6.21 7.28
CA ILE A 58 15.67 5.50 6.14
C ILE A 58 16.18 6.51 5.11
N ALA A 59 15.38 7.52 4.75
CA ALA A 59 15.79 8.56 3.81
C ALA A 59 17.06 9.29 4.25
N LYS A 60 17.10 9.74 5.52
CA LYS A 60 18.29 10.37 6.11
C LYS A 60 19.51 9.44 6.09
N SER A 61 19.30 8.16 6.35
CA SER A 61 20.38 7.18 6.34
C SER A 61 20.84 6.83 4.93
N GLN A 62 19.96 6.91 3.93
CA GLN A 62 20.32 6.76 2.51
C GLN A 62 21.26 7.88 2.04
N GLU A 63 21.03 9.13 2.47
CA GLU A 63 21.84 10.27 2.05
C GLU A 63 23.32 10.12 2.42
N SER A 64 23.61 9.51 3.57
CA SER A 64 24.98 9.29 4.07
C SER A 64 25.52 7.86 3.81
N ASP A 65 24.77 7.00 3.12
CA ASP A 65 25.19 5.62 2.84
C ASP A 65 26.17 5.54 1.66
N LEU A 66 27.44 5.25 1.95
CA LEU A 66 28.50 5.07 0.94
C LEU A 66 28.20 3.92 -0.04
N GLU A 67 27.55 2.85 0.42
CA GLU A 67 27.18 1.72 -0.44
C GLU A 67 26.18 2.18 -1.50
N LEU A 68 25.19 2.99 -1.10
CA LEU A 68 24.21 3.56 -2.01
C LEU A 68 24.85 4.50 -3.03
N GLN A 69 25.76 5.38 -2.60
CA GLN A 69 26.48 6.27 -3.51
C GLN A 69 27.30 5.49 -4.55
N ASN A 70 27.96 4.40 -4.13
CA ASN A 70 28.69 3.54 -5.06
C ASN A 70 27.76 2.86 -6.08
N LEU A 71 26.60 2.37 -5.63
CA LEU A 71 25.60 1.75 -6.53
C LEU A 71 24.96 2.74 -7.50
N ILE A 72 24.83 4.01 -7.12
CA ILE A 72 24.37 5.08 -8.01
C ILE A 72 25.44 5.40 -9.07
N ASN A 73 26.71 5.46 -8.68
CA ASN A 73 27.82 5.79 -9.58
C ASN A 73 28.19 4.63 -10.52
N ASN A 74 28.03 3.39 -10.05
CA ASN A 74 28.31 2.19 -10.82
C ASN A 74 27.13 1.21 -10.72
N PRO A 75 26.04 1.46 -11.47
CA PRO A 75 24.85 0.64 -11.43
C PRO A 75 25.12 -0.74 -12.05
N GLN A 76 25.31 -1.75 -11.20
CA GLN A 76 25.52 -3.16 -11.58
C GLN A 76 24.20 -3.84 -11.99
N GLY A 77 23.49 -3.29 -12.98
CA GLY A 77 22.16 -3.76 -13.41
C GLY A 77 20.99 -3.27 -12.54
N LEU A 78 21.28 -2.49 -11.50
CA LEU A 78 20.29 -1.85 -10.64
C LEU A 78 19.79 -0.54 -11.28
N GLN A 79 18.50 -0.24 -11.13
CA GLN A 79 17.91 1.01 -11.59
C GLN A 79 17.43 1.82 -10.39
N LEU A 80 18.37 2.46 -9.70
CA LEU A 80 18.08 3.26 -8.50
C LEU A 80 17.54 4.64 -8.88
N LYS A 81 16.31 4.94 -8.45
CA LYS A 81 15.67 6.26 -8.61
C LYS A 81 14.97 6.69 -7.34
N LYS A 82 14.87 8.00 -7.11
CA LYS A 82 14.08 8.54 -6.00
C LYS A 82 12.59 8.47 -6.34
N ILE A 83 11.79 7.84 -5.47
CA ILE A 83 10.34 7.73 -5.60
C ILE A 83 9.69 8.16 -4.28
N VAL A 84 8.61 8.93 -4.38
CA VAL A 84 7.76 9.29 -3.24
C VAL A 84 6.82 8.13 -2.95
N MET A 85 6.82 7.64 -1.72
CA MET A 85 5.97 6.51 -1.33
C MET A 85 4.51 6.98 -1.19
N PRO A 86 3.50 6.16 -1.54
CA PRO A 86 2.09 6.55 -1.42
C PRO A 86 1.68 6.95 0.01
N ASN A 87 2.37 6.42 1.02
CA ASN A 87 2.10 6.68 2.43
C ASN A 87 3.12 7.63 3.10
N SER A 88 4.04 8.23 2.33
CA SER A 88 5.03 9.17 2.86
C SER A 88 5.42 10.21 1.80
N ALA A 89 5.42 11.49 2.18
CA ALA A 89 5.85 12.58 1.29
C ALA A 89 7.36 12.61 1.03
N ILE A 90 8.13 11.64 1.56
CA ILE A 90 9.59 11.63 1.51
C ILE A 90 10.07 10.77 0.35
N PRO A 91 10.95 11.31 -0.52
CA PRO A 91 11.53 10.54 -1.60
C PRO A 91 12.57 9.55 -1.07
N LEU A 92 12.41 8.28 -1.42
CA LEU A 92 13.36 7.20 -1.12
C LEU A 92 14.00 6.69 -2.40
N PHE A 93 15.29 6.34 -2.32
CA PHE A 93 15.92 5.57 -3.39
C PHE A 93 15.31 4.17 -3.46
N CYS A 94 14.82 3.83 -4.65
CA CYS A 94 14.18 2.57 -4.96
C CYS A 94 14.83 1.96 -6.20
N ASP A 95 15.03 0.65 -6.19
CA ASP A 95 15.35 -0.11 -7.38
C ASP A 95 14.09 -0.41 -8.20
N LEU A 96 14.20 -0.19 -9.51
CA LEU A 96 13.15 -0.40 -10.50
C LEU A 96 13.50 -1.49 -11.52
N SER A 97 14.65 -2.15 -11.37
CA SER A 97 15.16 -3.15 -12.31
C SER A 97 14.16 -4.29 -12.58
N THR A 98 13.31 -4.62 -11.59
CA THR A 98 12.35 -5.73 -11.63
C THR A 98 10.92 -5.32 -12.01
N GLY A 99 10.68 -4.08 -12.41
CA GLY A 99 9.35 -3.56 -12.76
C GLY A 99 8.48 -3.17 -11.57
N THR A 100 8.84 -3.59 -10.34
CA THR A 100 8.24 -3.10 -9.10
C THR A 100 9.23 -2.23 -8.33
N ALA A 101 8.75 -1.11 -7.78
CA ALA A 101 9.59 -0.21 -6.98
C ALA A 101 9.94 -0.87 -5.64
N ARG A 102 11.22 -1.14 -5.41
CA ARG A 102 11.73 -1.74 -4.18
C ARG A 102 12.63 -0.75 -3.45
N PRO A 103 12.24 -0.23 -2.27
CA PRO A 103 13.08 0.73 -1.56
C PRO A 103 14.41 0.09 -1.16
N TYR A 104 15.51 0.81 -1.41
CA TYR A 104 16.83 0.41 -0.95
C TYR A 104 16.90 0.58 0.57
N ILE A 105 17.30 -0.46 1.28
CA ILE A 105 17.42 -0.43 2.74
C ILE A 105 18.89 -0.30 3.14
N PRO A 106 19.29 0.80 3.81
CA PRO A 106 20.65 0.95 4.33
C PRO A 106 20.99 -0.16 5.33
N LYS A 107 22.27 -0.56 5.38
CA LYS A 107 22.75 -1.71 6.16
C LYS A 107 22.28 -1.73 7.62
N LYS A 108 22.25 -0.56 8.27
CA LYS A 108 21.78 -0.39 9.66
C LYS A 108 20.34 -0.88 9.89
N TYR A 109 19.47 -0.78 8.87
CA TYR A 109 18.05 -1.11 8.98
C TYR A 109 17.73 -2.51 8.43
N ARG A 110 18.63 -3.13 7.64
CA ARG A 110 18.39 -4.44 7.00
C ARG A 110 18.00 -5.51 8.01
N GLN A 111 18.75 -5.65 9.11
CA GLN A 111 18.48 -6.67 10.13
C GLN A 111 17.13 -6.46 10.82
N ARG A 112 16.85 -5.22 11.26
CA ARG A 112 15.59 -4.88 11.91
C ARG A 112 14.39 -5.16 11.01
N ILE A 113 14.43 -4.67 9.77
CA ILE A 113 13.35 -4.86 8.80
C ILE A 113 13.20 -6.35 8.47
N PHE A 114 14.30 -7.08 8.31
CA PHE A 114 14.26 -8.51 8.06
C PHE A 114 13.62 -9.28 9.22
N SER A 115 14.03 -9.04 10.47
CA SER A 115 13.42 -9.66 11.65
C SER A 115 11.93 -9.34 11.78
N GLN A 116 11.54 -8.09 11.51
CA GLN A 116 10.13 -7.68 11.50
C GLN A 116 9.33 -8.39 10.41
N LEU A 117 9.87 -8.53 9.20
CA LEU A 117 9.19 -9.24 8.12
C LEU A 117 9.11 -10.74 8.41
N GLN A 118 10.15 -11.34 8.96
CA GLN A 118 10.16 -12.77 9.33
C GLN A 118 9.04 -13.15 10.30
N GLN A 119 8.64 -12.24 11.21
CA GLN A 119 7.54 -12.49 12.14
C GLN A 119 6.17 -12.64 11.44
N PHE A 120 6.03 -12.11 10.22
CA PHE A 120 4.84 -12.20 9.39
C PHE A 120 4.94 -13.29 8.33
N VAL A 121 6.16 -13.74 8.04
CA VAL A 121 6.48 -14.71 6.98
C VAL A 121 6.80 -16.09 7.58
N SER A 122 6.52 -16.33 8.87
CA SER A 122 6.92 -17.52 9.64
C SER A 122 7.01 -18.81 8.80
N PRO A 123 8.11 -19.59 8.89
CA PRO A 123 8.17 -20.91 8.30
C PRO A 123 7.11 -21.79 8.99
N ARG A 124 6.31 -22.49 8.19
CA ARG A 124 5.54 -23.62 8.71
C ARG A 124 6.46 -24.76 9.06
#